data_AF-A0A084IIN1-F1
#
_entry.id   AF-A0A084IIN1-F1
#
_cell.length_a   1.000
_cell.length_b   1.000
_cell.length_c   1.000
_cell.angle_alpha   90.00
_cell.angle_beta   90.00
_cell.angle_gamma   90.00
#
_symmetry.space_group_name_H-M   'P 1'
#
loop_
_entity.id
_entity.type
_entity.pdbx_description
1 polymer ?
#
loop_
_entity_poly.entity_id
_entity_poly.type
_entity_poly.pdbx_seq_one_letter_code
_entity_poly.pdbx_strand_id
1 'polypeptide(L)' 'MEALIPWATSEAEIAPQHYPCSGRRGKQPIGLATQLRIDLMQQWFNLSDPMMEDALYEIEFMRRFPGPEL' A
#
# COMPACT_ATOMS: atom_id res chain seq x y z
N MET A 1 -1.44 -5.14 12.82
CA MET A 1 -2.64 -4.31 12.60
C MET A 1 -3.80 -5.04 11.93
N GLU A 2 -3.64 -6.33 11.62
CA GLU A 2 -4.69 -7.12 10.95
C GLU A 2 -6.02 -7.21 11.70
N ALA A 3 -5.98 -7.18 13.04
CA ALA A 3 -7.20 -7.23 13.85
C ALA A 3 -7.90 -5.88 14.06
N LEU A 4 -7.22 -4.75 13.78
CA LEU A 4 -7.74 -3.41 14.06
C LEU A 4 -8.40 -2.76 12.84
N ILE A 5 -8.05 -3.21 11.64
CA ILE A 5 -8.51 -2.64 10.39
C ILE A 5 -9.27 -3.72 9.63
N PRO A 6 -10.51 -3.45 9.19
CA PRO A 6 -11.31 -4.39 8.42
C PRO A 6 -10.82 -4.45 6.96
N TRP A 7 -9.64 -5.03 6.74
CA TRP A 7 -8.94 -5.05 5.45
C TRP A 7 -9.80 -5.52 4.29
N ALA A 8 -10.51 -6.64 4.46
CA ALA A 8 -11.37 -7.19 3.40
C ALA A 8 -12.50 -6.24 2.98
N THR A 9 -13.07 -5.49 3.94
CA THR A 9 -14.11 -4.50 3.66
C THR A 9 -13.49 -3.28 2.98
N SER A 10 -12.36 -2.77 3.49
CA SER A 10 -11.68 -1.61 2.91
C SER A 10 -11.17 -1.88 1.49
N GLU A 11 -10.61 -3.05 1.24
CA GLU A 11 -10.17 -3.48 -0.10
C GLU A 11 -11.37 -3.58 -1.05
N ALA A 12 -12.52 -4.12 -0.60
CA ALA A 12 -13.73 -4.23 -1.40
C ALA A 12 -14.37 -2.87 -1.75
N GLU A 13 -14.27 -1.87 -0.87
CA GLU A 13 -14.78 -0.52 -1.13
C GLU A 13 -13.86 0.27 -2.08
N ILE A 14 -12.54 0.09 -1.97
CA ILE A 14 -11.55 0.86 -2.74
C ILE A 14 -11.31 0.27 -4.13
N ALA A 15 -11.34 -1.06 -4.26
CA ALA A 15 -11.15 -1.78 -5.53
C ALA A 15 -11.99 -1.23 -6.70
N PRO A 16 -13.32 -1.02 -6.57
CA PRO A 16 -14.14 -0.58 -7.70
C PRO A 16 -13.94 0.88 -8.12
N GLN A 17 -13.46 1.76 -7.23
CA GLN A 17 -13.40 3.20 -7.50
C GLN A 17 -12.04 3.70 -7.99
N HIS A 18 -10.93 3.10 -7.53
CA HIS A 18 -9.61 3.74 -7.67
C HIS A 18 -8.49 2.88 -8.23
N TYR A 19 -8.72 1.57 -8.45
CA TYR A 19 -7.62 0.68 -8.84
C TYR A 19 -7.82 0.05 -10.23
N PRO A 20 -6.98 0.40 -11.23
CA PRO A 20 -7.09 -0.19 -12.55
C PRO A 20 -6.62 -1.66 -12.52
N CYS A 21 -7.58 -2.59 -12.62
CA CYS A 21 -7.31 -4.03 -12.54
C CYS A 21 -6.50 -4.62 -13.71
N SER A 22 -6.25 -3.90 -14.81
CA SER A 22 -5.32 -4.35 -15.86
C SER A 22 -5.11 -3.30 -16.95
N GLY A 23 -3.86 -3.13 -17.41
CA GLY A 23 -3.64 -3.04 -18.87
C GLY A 23 -3.04 -1.77 -19.48
N ARG A 24 -2.06 -1.09 -18.86
CA ARG A 24 -1.20 -0.16 -19.64
C ARG A 24 0.28 -0.41 -19.44
N ARG A 25 1.03 -0.43 -20.54
CA ARG A 25 2.50 -0.53 -20.60
C ARG A 25 3.12 0.48 -19.62
N GLY A 26 3.78 -0.04 -18.57
CA GLY A 26 4.37 0.73 -17.47
C GLY A 26 4.70 -0.17 -16.27
N LYS A 27 5.17 0.41 -15.15
CA LYS A 27 5.39 -0.30 -13.87
C LYS A 27 4.11 -1.06 -13.52
N GLN A 28 4.22 -2.36 -13.23
CA GLN A 28 3.07 -3.14 -12.79
C GLN A 28 2.44 -2.46 -11.58
N PRO A 29 1.11 -2.31 -11.54
CA PRO A 29 0.42 -1.81 -10.36
C PRO A 29 0.78 -2.69 -9.15
N ILE A 30 1.29 -2.08 -8.08
CA ILE A 30 1.54 -2.75 -6.79
C ILE A 30 0.20 -3.23 -6.26
N GLY A 31 0.04 -4.53 -5.97
CA GLY A 31 -1.25 -5.12 -5.56
C GLY A 31 -2.06 -4.19 -4.64
N LEU A 32 -3.37 -4.03 -4.91
CA LEU A 32 -4.24 -3.07 -4.19
C LEU A 32 -4.06 -3.15 -2.66
N ALA A 33 -3.96 -4.37 -2.16
CA ALA A 33 -3.68 -4.68 -0.76
C ALA A 33 -2.40 -4.00 -0.24
N THR A 34 -1.31 -4.09 -0.99
CA THR A 34 -0.01 -3.51 -0.66
C THR A 34 -0.04 -2.00 -0.77
N GLN A 35 -0.64 -1.44 -1.82
CA GLN A 35 -0.76 0.02 -1.97
C GLN A 35 -1.55 0.65 -0.81
N LEU A 36 -2.69 0.05 -0.45
CA LEU A 36 -3.51 0.53 0.67
C LEU A 36 -2.73 0.52 1.99
N ARG A 37 -1.93 -0.52 2.22
CA ARG A 37 -1.08 -0.63 3.42
C ARG A 37 -0.01 0.47 3.45
N ILE A 38 0.59 0.79 2.30
CA ILE A 38 1.55 1.89 2.17
C ILE A 38 0.86 3.23 2.47
N ASP A 39 -0.30 3.50 1.88
CA ASP A 39 -1.03 4.76 2.09
C ASP A 39 -1.44 4.97 3.56
N LEU A 40 -1.85 3.90 4.25
CA LEU A 40 -2.12 3.96 5.69
C LEU A 40 -0.87 4.24 6.52
N MET A 41 0.28 3.67 6.16
CA MET A 41 1.55 3.98 6.80
C MET A 41 1.96 5.44 6.59
N GLN A 42 1.76 5.97 5.38
CA GLN A 42 1.97 7.39 5.09
C GLN A 42 1.15 8.26 6.06
N GLN A 43 -0.13 7.91 6.27
CA GLN A 43 -1.00 8.64 7.19
C GLN A 43 -0.60 8.49 8.67
N TRP A 44 -0.19 7.30 9.12
CA TRP A 44 0.19 7.09 10.53
C TRP A 44 1.49 7.78 10.92
N PHE A 45 2.46 7.78 10.01
CA PHE A 45 3.77 8.37 10.26
C PHE A 45 3.89 9.79 9.71
N ASN A 46 2.80 10.32 9.12
CA ASN A 46 2.76 11.63 8.48
C ASN A 46 3.90 11.81 7.45
N LEU A 47 4.12 10.77 6.65
CA LEU A 47 5.13 10.75 5.59
C LEU A 47 4.49 11.20 4.27
N SER A 48 5.26 11.94 3.48
CA SER A 48 4.92 12.17 2.08
C SER A 48 5.30 10.97 1.23
N ASP A 49 4.73 10.84 0.02
CA ASP A 49 5.08 9.80 -0.95
C ASP A 49 6.60 9.57 -1.11
N PRO A 50 7.44 10.60 -1.37
CA PRO A 50 8.88 10.38 -1.50
C PRO A 50 9.53 9.92 -0.19
N MET A 51 9.08 10.43 0.96
CA MET A 51 9.60 9.98 2.25
C MET A 51 9.20 8.54 2.57
N MET A 52 8.02 8.12 2.11
CA MET A 52 7.57 6.74 2.25
C MET A 52 8.38 5.80 1.38
N GLU A 53 8.68 6.17 0.13
CA GLU A 53 9.57 5.40 -0.74
C GLU A 53 10.94 5.20 -0.06
N ASP A 54 11.57 6.28 0.41
CA ASP A 54 12.85 6.18 1.14
C ASP A 54 12.74 5.26 2.36
N ALA A 55 11.66 5.40 3.14
CA ALA A 55 11.46 4.60 4.34
C ALA A 55 11.22 3.10 4.03
N LEU A 56 10.62 2.76 2.89
CA LEU A 56 10.51 1.37 2.42
C LEU A 56 11.88 0.76 2.07
N TYR A 57 12.83 1.57 1.61
CA TYR A 57 14.20 1.12 1.35
C TYR A 57 15.06 1.05 2.62
N GLU A 58 14.95 2.03 3.51
CA GLU A 58 15.84 2.16 4.67
C GLU A 58 15.36 1.40 5.91
N ILE A 59 14.04 1.23 6.09
CA ILE A 59 13.46 0.69 7.33
C ILE A 59 12.84 -0.69 7.08
N GLU A 60 13.50 -1.73 7.59
CA GLU A 60 13.07 -3.14 7.42
C GLU A 60 11.63 -3.39 7.89
N PHE A 61 11.19 -2.74 8.99
CA PHE A 61 9.80 -2.83 9.45
C PHE A 61 8.82 -2.29 8.41
N MET A 62 9.15 -1.15 7.78
CA MET A 62 8.31 -0.54 6.78
C MET A 62 8.28 -1.35 5.48
N ARG A 63 9.39 -2.00 5.11
CA ARG A 63 9.42 -2.93 3.97
C ARG A 63 8.56 -4.18 4.17
N ARG A 64 8.50 -4.72 5.39
CA ARG A 64 7.80 -5.99 5.68
C ARG A 64 6.29 -5.84 5.86
N PHE A 65 5.81 -4.66 6.24
CA PHE A 65 4.40 -4.45 6.57
C PHE A 65 3.43 -4.53 5.37
N PRO A 66 3.75 -3.96 4.19
CA PRO A 66 2.87 -3.98 3.02
C PRO A 66 2.72 -5.35 2.35
N GLY A 67 3.68 -6.26 2.59
CA GLY A 67 3.71 -7.61 2.01
C GLY A 67 4.98 -7.87 1.17
N PRO A 68 5.17 -9.09 0.67
CA PRO A 68 6.37 -9.52 -0.05
C PRO A 68 6.47 -8.98 -1.49
N GLU A 69 5.56 -8.10 -1.93
CA GLU A 69 5.48 -7.60 -3.31
C GLU A 69 6.41 -6.39 -3.60
N LEU A 70 7.23 -5.96 -2.62
CA LEU A 70 8.20 -4.88 -2.72
C LEU A 70 9.64 -5.37 -2.92
#